data_AF-A0A662RXQ3-F1
#
_entry.id   AF-A0A662RXQ3-F1
#
_cell.length_a   1.000
_cell.length_b   1.000
_cell.length_c   1.000
_cell.angle_alpha   90.00
_cell.angle_beta   90.00
_cell.angle_gamma   90.00
#
_symmetry.space_group_name_H-M   'P 1'
#
loop_
_entity.id
_entity.type
_entity.pdbx_description
1 polymer ?
#
loop_
_entity_poly.entity_id
_entity_poly.type
_entity_poly.pdbx_seq_one_letter_code
_entity_poly.pdbx_strand_id
1 'polypeptide(L)' 'MKAIDAVIEEKKKEIASLIKEIDSMVIELRNTNDEDKRKELLERIHEREMKLRSVRQAVGKLLALTHTL' A
#
# COMPACT_ATOMS: atom_id res chain seq x y z
N MET A 1 24.52 5.55 4.57
CA MET A 1 23.67 4.38 4.88
C MET A 1 22.54 4.68 5.87
N LYS A 2 22.78 5.16 7.11
CA LYS A 2 21.72 5.36 8.13
C LYS A 2 20.44 6.10 7.69
N ALA A 3 20.55 7.07 6.79
CA ALA A 3 19.39 7.81 6.27
C ALA A 3 18.51 6.96 5.33
N ILE A 4 19.10 6.06 4.53
CA ILE A 4 18.37 5.20 3.59
C ILE A 4 17.59 4.14 4.37
N ASP A 5 18.21 3.56 5.41
CA ASP A 5 17.55 2.57 6.27
C ASP A 5 16.31 3.18 6.96
N ALA A 6 16.41 4.42 7.45
CA ALA A 6 15.27 5.14 8.03
C ALA A 6 14.13 5.33 7.02
N VAL A 7 14.45 5.73 5.78
CA VAL A 7 13.45 5.88 4.70
C VAL A 7 12.82 4.53 4.34
N ILE A 8 13.60 3.44 4.31
CA ILE A 8 13.07 2.09 4.07
C ILE A 8 12.08 1.70 5.17
N GLU A 9 12.41 1.93 6.44
CA GLU A 9 11.52 1.62 7.56
C GLU A 9 10.23 2.45 7.56
N GLU A 10 10.31 3.75 7.22
CA GLU A 10 9.12 4.58 7.01
C GLU A 10 8.22 4.03 5.90
N LYS A 11 8.81 3.63 4.77
CA LYS A 11 8.06 3.07 3.64
C LYS A 11 7.48 1.69 3.95
N LYS A 12 8.14 0.87 4.77
CA LYS A 12 7.57 -0.39 5.29
C LYS A 12 6.35 -0.14 6.18
N LYS A 13 6.39 0.90 7.04
CA LYS A 13 5.22 1.32 7.84
C LYS A 13 4.08 1.79 6.94
N GLU A 14 4.38 2.55 5.89
CA GLU A 14 3.39 2.97 4.89
C GLU A 14 2.75 1.75 4.19
N ILE A 15 3.54 0.75 3.79
CA ILE A 15 3.04 -0.53 3.22
C ILE A 15 2.08 -1.23 4.19
N ALA A 16 2.47 -1.36 5.45
CA ALA A 16 1.64 -2.01 6.47
C ALA A 16 0.32 -1.26 6.69
N SER A 17 0.36 0.08 6.67
CA SER A 17 -0.84 0.92 6.77
C SER A 17 -1.77 0.73 5.57
N LEU A 18 -1.23 0.71 4.34
CA LEU A 18 -2.01 0.54 3.12
C LEU A 18 -2.68 -0.85 3.06
N ILE A 19 -1.99 -1.90 3.49
CA ILE A 19 -2.58 -3.25 3.58
C ILE A 19 -3.79 -3.25 4.52
N LYS A 20 -3.65 -2.68 5.72
CA LYS A 20 -4.76 -2.60 6.69
C LYS A 20 -5.95 -1.80 6.15
N GLU A 21 -5.68 -0.73 5.41
CA GLU A 21 -6.72 0.11 4.79
C GLU A 21 -7.47 -0.67 3.70
N ILE A 22 -6.74 -1.37 2.83
CA ILE A 22 -7.31 -2.26 1.80
C ILE A 22 -8.14 -3.37 2.43
N ASP A 23 -7.60 -4.07 3.43
CA ASP A 23 -8.31 -5.15 4.13
C ASP A 23 -9.64 -4.65 4.72
N SER A 24 -9.62 -3.45 5.33
CA SER A 24 -10.82 -2.83 5.90
C SER A 24 -11.86 -2.49 4.83
N MET A 25 -11.44 -1.95 3.67
CA MET A 25 -12.34 -1.67 2.55
C MET A 25 -12.88 -2.95 1.91
N VAL A 26 -12.09 -4.02 1.82
CA VAL A 26 -12.54 -5.33 1.33
C VAL A 26 -13.60 -5.94 2.26
N ILE A 27 -13.42 -5.81 3.58
CA ILE A 27 -14.44 -6.22 4.55
C ILE A 27 -15.73 -5.40 4.35
N GLU A 28 -15.62 -4.09 4.20
CA GLU A 28 -16.78 -3.22 3.94
C GLU A 28 -17.50 -3.61 2.64
N LEU A 29 -16.75 -3.85 1.57
CA LEU A 29 -17.28 -4.29 0.27
C LEU A 29 -18.03 -5.62 0.38
N ARG A 30 -17.52 -6.58 1.16
CA ARG A 30 -18.18 -7.88 1.38
C ARG A 30 -19.51 -7.75 2.12
N ASN A 31 -19.63 -6.75 2.99
CA ASN A 31 -20.82 -6.53 3.82
C ASN A 31 -21.82 -5.54 3.19
N THR A 32 -21.47 -4.91 2.06
CA THR A 32 -22.29 -3.89 1.40
C THR A 32 -23.18 -4.51 0.31
N ASN A 33 -24.49 -4.27 0.41
CA ASN A 33 -25.51 -4.68 -0.58
C ASN A 33 -25.93 -3.54 -1.53
N ASP A 34 -25.45 -2.32 -1.29
CA ASP A 34 -25.69 -1.14 -2.13
C ASP A 34 -24.72 -1.15 -3.32
N GLU A 35 -25.24 -1.26 -4.54
CA GLU A 35 -24.43 -1.39 -5.77
C GLU A 35 -23.57 -0.16 -6.07
N ASP A 36 -24.08 1.05 -5.82
CA ASP A 36 -23.34 2.29 -6.03
C ASP A 36 -22.18 2.39 -5.05
N LYS A 37 -22.44 2.05 -3.77
CA LYS A 37 -21.40 1.99 -2.74
C LYS A 37 -20.37 0.89 -3.04
N ARG A 38 -20.79 -0.26 -3.56
CA ARG A 38 -19.86 -1.32 -4.00
C ARG A 38 -18.93 -0.84 -5.11
N LYS A 39 -19.47 -0.11 -6.09
CA LYS A 39 -18.68 0.47 -7.18
C LYS A 39 -17.64 1.47 -6.66
N GLU A 40 -18.06 2.39 -5.78
CA GLU A 40 -17.14 3.34 -5.15
C GLU A 40 -16.02 2.64 -4.36
N LEU A 41 -16.38 1.61 -3.58
CA LEU A 41 -15.40 0.84 -2.81
C LEU A 41 -14.39 0.12 -3.73
N LEU A 42 -14.83 -0.43 -4.85
CA LEU A 42 -13.93 -1.08 -5.83
C LEU A 42 -12.94 -0.08 -6.43
N GLU A 43 -13.41 1.11 -6.83
CA GLU A 43 -12.54 2.17 -7.37
C GLU A 43 -11.50 2.60 -6.33
N ARG A 44 -11.92 2.81 -5.08
CA ARG A 44 -11.02 3.18 -3.97
C ARG A 44 -10.03 2.08 -3.61
N ILE A 45 -10.44 0.81 -3.60
CA ILE A 45 -9.54 -0.33 -3.40
C ILE A 45 -8.47 -0.33 -4.49
N HIS A 46 -8.87 -0.18 -5.75
CA HIS A 46 -7.94 -0.15 -6.88
C HIS A 46 -6.88 0.96 -6.74
N GLU A 47 -7.31 2.18 -6.38
CA GLU A 47 -6.38 3.30 -6.13
C GLU A 47 -5.35 2.97 -5.03
N ARG A 48 -5.79 2.35 -3.93
CA ARG A 48 -4.90 1.97 -2.83
C ARG A 48 -3.97 0.82 -3.19
N GLU A 49 -4.42 -0.15 -3.99
CA GLU A 49 -3.56 -1.21 -4.53
C GLU A 49 -2.46 -0.63 -5.45
N MET A 50 -2.80 0.34 -6.30
CA MET A 50 -1.84 1.03 -7.16
C MET A 50 -0.81 1.81 -6.34
N LYS A 51 -1.24 2.51 -5.28
CA LYS A 51 -0.34 3.16 -4.34
C LYS A 51 0.57 2.16 -3.63
N LEU A 52 0.02 1.06 -3.12
CA LEU A 52 0.77 -0.01 -2.45
C LEU A 52 1.86 -0.58 -3.37
N ARG A 53 1.53 -0.82 -4.65
CA ARG A 53 2.49 -1.28 -5.66
C ARG A 53 3.63 -0.28 -5.85
N SER A 54 3.32 1.01 -5.96
CA SER A 54 4.32 2.07 -6.10
C SER A 54 5.28 2.13 -4.91
N VAL A 55 4.75 2.08 -3.68
CA VAL A 55 5.58 2.11 -2.45
C VAL A 55 6.46 0.86 -2.36
N ARG A 56 5.94 -0.32 -2.67
CA ARG A 56 6.74 -1.56 -2.73
C ARG A 56 7.89 -1.48 -3.73
N GLN A 57 7.64 -0.93 -4.92
CA GLN A 57 8.68 -0.72 -5.92
C GLN A 57 9.75 0.27 -5.44
N ALA A 58 9.36 1.35 -4.78
CA ALA A 58 10.30 2.30 -4.19
C ALA A 58 11.19 1.64 -3.14
N VAL A 59 10.62 0.83 -2.24
CA VAL A 59 11.39 0.05 -1.24
C VAL A 59 12.36 -0.90 -1.91
N GLY A 60 11.94 -1.63 -2.94
CA GLY A 60 12.82 -2.53 -3.70
C GLY A 60 14.01 -1.81 -4.33
N LYS A 61 13.78 -0.63 -4.91
CA LYS A 61 14.87 0.22 -5.46
C LYS A 61 15.83 0.70 -4.37
N LEU A 62 15.32 1.13 -3.22
CA LEU A 62 16.15 1.57 -2.09
C LEU A 62 17.01 0.42 -1.53
N LEU A 63 16.43 -0.78 -1.39
CA LEU A 63 17.17 -1.97 -0.96
C LEU A 63 18.27 -2.36 -1.96
N ALA A 64 18.00 -2.28 -3.26
CA ALA A 64 19.02 -2.54 -4.27
C ALA A 64 20.22 -1.57 -4.14
N LEU A 65 19.95 -0.28 -3.87
CA LEU A 65 21.01 0.71 -3.63
C LEU A 65 21.83 0.41 -2.38
N THR A 66 21.24 -0.13 -1.31
CA THR A 66 21.97 -0.51 -0.09
C THR A 66 22.85 -1.75 -0.26
N HIS A 67 22.57 -2.62 -1.24
CA HIS A 67 23.36 -3.83 -1.51
C HIS A 67 24.45 -3.63 -2.58
N THR A 68 24.42 -2.52 -3.31
CA THR A 68 25.35 -2.22 -4.42
C THR A 68 26.48 -1.25 -4.00
N LEU A 69 26.42 -0.70 -2.78
CA LEU A 69 27.41 0.20 -2.17
C LEU A 69 28.08 -0.47 -0.98
#